data_AF-Q9V0W9-F1
#
_entry.id   AF-Q9V0W9-F1
#
_cell.length_a   1.000
_cell.length_b   1.000
_cell.length_c   1.000
_cell.angle_alpha   90.00
_cell.angle_beta   90.00
_cell.angle_gamma   90.00
#
_symmetry.space_group_name_H-M   'P 1'
#
loop_
_entity.id
_entity.type
_entity.pdbx_description
1 polymer ?
#
loop_
_entity_poly.entity_id
_entity_poly.type
_entity_poly.pdbx_seq_one_letter_code
_entity_poly.pdbx_strand_id
1 'polypeptide(L)'
;MVELEKRYSIPHPSPGTIYPILTSLKKSGLIKSIGEGKRDKKLYSITEKGLKYLEEHKEELREALELVEKFKEFSNLGGRELAKVVKDILDSIDKLSEEQKEALAFEISEFTRRVRLILLGEIPRREKDVRD
;
A
#
# COMPACT_ATOMS: atom_id res chain seq x y z
N MET A 1 10.96 4.80 10.18
CA MET A 1 10.63 4.56 8.76
C MET A 1 10.65 3.08 8.43
N VAL A 2 11.75 2.37 8.70
CA VAL A 2 11.84 0.90 8.54
C VAL A 2 10.71 0.14 9.25
N GLU A 3 10.35 0.52 10.48
CA GLU A 3 9.29 -0.16 11.23
C GLU A 3 7.90 -0.04 10.58
N LEU A 4 7.57 1.12 10.01
CA LEU A 4 6.27 1.33 9.35
C LEU A 4 6.16 0.49 8.08
N GLU A 5 7.24 0.41 7.31
CA GLU A 5 7.31 -0.46 6.13
C GLU A 5 7.15 -1.93 6.54
N LYS A 6 7.88 -2.41 7.55
CA LYS A 6 7.78 -3.80 8.01
C LYS A 6 6.37 -4.15 8.47
N ARG A 7 5.73 -3.26 9.21
CA ARG A 7 4.45 -3.55 9.86
C ARG A 7 3.27 -3.42 8.91
N TYR A 8 3.31 -2.41 8.03
CA TYR A 8 2.17 -2.04 7.19
C TYR A 8 2.42 -2.18 5.69
N SER A 9 3.58 -2.69 5.29
CA SER A 9 3.99 -2.78 3.88
C SER A 9 3.83 -1.46 3.10
N ILE A 10 3.83 -0.34 3.80
CA ILE A 10 3.76 0.98 3.18
C ILE A 10 5.13 1.36 2.60
N PRO A 11 5.20 1.89 1.37
CA PRO A 11 6.46 2.36 0.80
C PRO A 11 7.04 3.43 1.71
N HIS A 12 8.34 3.36 1.98
CA HIS A 12 9.06 4.23 2.91
C HIS A 12 8.60 5.70 2.83
N PRO A 13 7.77 6.16 3.79
CA PRO A 13 7.30 7.53 3.72
C PRO A 13 8.50 8.47 3.82
N SER A 14 8.51 9.55 3.04
CA SER A 14 9.60 10.50 3.15
C SER A 14 9.55 11.22 4.51
N PRO A 15 10.68 11.69 5.06
CA PRO A 15 10.66 12.58 6.21
C PRO A 15 9.75 13.80 6.00
N GLY A 16 9.72 14.32 4.76
CA GLY A 16 8.84 15.42 4.34
C GLY A 16 7.35 15.09 4.41
N THR A 17 6.95 13.81 4.41
CA THR A 17 5.56 13.38 4.60
C THR A 17 5.23 13.21 6.08
N ILE A 18 6.14 12.63 6.88
CA ILE A 18 5.88 12.29 8.28
C ILE A 18 5.94 13.51 9.20
N TYR A 19 6.93 14.39 9.05
CA TYR A 19 7.10 15.51 9.98
C TYR A 19 5.92 16.50 9.98
N PRO A 20 5.30 16.84 8.84
CA PRO A 20 4.08 17.65 8.83
C PRO A 20 2.93 16.99 9.59
N ILE A 21 2.75 15.67 9.44
CA ILE A 21 1.70 14.91 10.16
C ILE A 21 1.96 14.96 11.67
N LEU A 22 3.18 14.63 12.12
CA LEU A 22 3.54 14.71 13.54
C LEU A 22 3.38 16.12 14.11
N THR A 23 3.71 17.15 13.31
CA THR A 23 3.52 18.55 13.71
C THR A 23 2.04 18.89 13.88
N SER A 24 1.19 18.45 12.94
CA SER A 24 -0.25 18.64 13.01
C SER A 24 -0.85 17.94 14.23
N LEU A 25 -0.54 16.66 14.45
CA LEU A 25 -0.99 15.89 15.61
C LEU A 25 -0.57 16.53 16.94
N LYS A 26 0.65 17.08 17.00
CA LYS A 26 1.14 17.81 18.18
C LYS A 26 0.38 19.11 18.40
N LYS A 27 0.16 19.91 17.34
CA LYS A 27 -0.62 21.16 17.42
C LYS A 27 -2.06 20.91 17.89
N SER A 28 -2.67 19.81 17.45
CA SER A 28 -4.00 19.38 17.89
C SER A 28 -4.03 18.79 19.31
N GLY A 29 -2.86 18.60 19.94
CA GLY A 29 -2.72 18.05 21.28
C GLY A 29 -2.95 16.54 21.37
N LEU A 30 -2.97 15.83 20.23
CA LEU A 30 -3.18 14.38 20.17
C LEU A 30 -1.90 13.59 20.51
N ILE A 31 -0.74 14.20 20.25
CA ILE A 31 0.57 13.69 20.66
C ILE A 31 1.38 14.78 21.37
N LYS A 32 2.36 14.39 22.17
CA LYS A 32 3.32 15.29 22.82
C LYS A 32 4.76 14.87 22.53
N SER A 33 5.68 15.82 22.58
CA SER A 33 7.12 15.55 22.53
C SER A 33 7.58 15.11 23.92
N ILE A 34 8.30 14.00 24.01
CA ILE A 34 8.81 13.46 25.29
C ILE A 34 10.33 13.57 25.44
N GLY A 35 11.01 14.17 24.46
CA GLY A 35 12.44 14.48 24.53
C GLY A 35 13.16 14.21 23.21
N GLU A 36 14.48 14.22 23.28
CA GLU A 36 15.40 13.84 22.20
C GLU A 36 16.03 12.49 22.55
N GLY A 37 15.86 11.52 21.67
CA GLY A 37 16.49 10.20 21.75
C GLY A 37 17.90 10.21 21.17
N LYS A 38 18.52 9.03 21.10
CA LYS A 38 19.86 8.88 20.50
C LYS A 38 19.92 9.47 19.08
N ARG A 39 20.98 10.22 18.79
CA ARG A 39 21.23 10.91 17.50
C ARG A 39 20.18 12.00 17.19
N ASP A 40 19.82 12.80 18.18
CA ASP A 40 18.92 13.97 18.07
C ASP A 40 17.54 13.67 17.48
N LYS A 41 17.07 12.42 17.66
CA LYS A 41 15.75 11.99 17.17
C LYS A 41 14.67 12.47 18.13
N LYS A 42 13.78 13.35 17.66
CA LYS A 42 12.59 13.75 18.44
C LYS A 42 11.71 12.55 18.76
N LEU A 43 11.39 12.36 20.03
CA LEU A 43 10.51 11.32 20.53
C LEU A 43 9.12 11.89 20.81
N TYR A 44 8.09 11.14 20.42
CA TYR A 44 6.69 11.51 20.60
C TYR A 44 5.94 10.42 21.36
N SER A 45 4.96 10.80 22.17
CA SER A 45 3.99 9.89 22.77
C SER A 45 2.57 10.38 22.50
N ILE A 46 1.61 9.45 22.46
CA ILE A 46 0.19 9.82 22.45
C ILE A 46 -0.19 10.49 23.78
N THR A 47 -1.19 11.37 23.74
CA THR A 47 -1.78 11.98 24.93
C THR A 47 -3.09 11.27 25.31
N GLU A 48 -3.64 11.56 26.49
CA GLU A 48 -4.99 11.09 26.86
C GLU A 48 -6.06 11.60 25.89
N LYS A 49 -5.94 12.86 25.45
CA LYS A 49 -6.78 13.43 24.39
C LYS A 49 -6.67 12.63 23.09
N GLY A 50 -5.46 12.22 22.71
CA GLY A 50 -5.21 11.37 21.54
C GLY A 50 -5.85 9.99 21.66
N LEU A 51 -5.75 9.35 22.82
CA LEU A 51 -6.40 8.06 23.09
C LEU A 51 -7.93 8.18 23.01
N LYS A 52 -8.51 9.21 23.64
CA LYS A 52 -9.94 9.46 23.57
C LYS A 52 -10.41 9.70 22.13
N TYR A 53 -9.63 10.45 21.35
CA TYR A 53 -9.92 10.69 19.95
C TYR A 53 -9.97 9.38 19.15
N LEU A 54 -9.02 8.46 19.37
CA LEU A 54 -9.04 7.14 18.71
C LEU A 54 -10.25 6.30 19.12
N GLU A 55 -10.66 6.34 20.39
CA GLU A 55 -11.86 5.62 20.86
C GLU A 55 -13.14 6.18 20.23
N GLU A 56 -13.26 7.51 20.17
CA GLU A 56 -14.39 8.20 19.54
C GLU A 56 -14.50 7.89 18.02
N HIS A 57 -13.38 7.56 17.38
CA HIS A 57 -13.30 7.27 15.93
C HIS A 57 -12.87 5.82 15.66
N LYS A 58 -13.23 4.88 16.55
CA LYS A 58 -12.77 3.49 16.47
C LYS A 58 -13.17 2.78 15.17
N GLU A 59 -14.33 3.10 14.61
CA GLU A 59 -14.80 2.48 13.36
C GLU A 59 -13.98 2.96 12.17
N GLU A 60 -13.72 4.26 12.07
CA GLU A 60 -12.83 4.82 11.04
C GLU A 60 -11.42 4.23 11.15
N LEU A 61 -10.91 4.08 12.38
CA LEU A 61 -9.62 3.44 12.62
C LEU A 61 -9.63 1.97 12.17
N ARG A 62 -10.69 1.22 12.47
CA ARG A 62 -10.84 -0.18 12.04
C ARG A 62 -10.83 -0.29 10.52
N GLU A 63 -11.62 0.53 9.83
CA GLU A 63 -11.69 0.56 8.37
C GLU A 63 -10.34 0.90 7.74
N ALA A 64 -9.62 1.87 8.29
CA ALA A 64 -8.27 2.22 7.84
C ALA A 64 -7.29 1.05 8.01
N LEU A 65 -7.35 0.32 9.13
CA LEU A 65 -6.50 -0.84 9.37
C LEU A 65 -6.85 -2.02 8.44
N GLU A 66 -8.13 -2.27 8.19
CA GLU A 66 -8.58 -3.28 7.23
C GLU A 66 -8.07 -2.99 5.81
N LEU A 67 -8.10 -1.72 5.40
CA LEU A 67 -7.56 -1.30 4.11
C LEU A 67 -6.05 -1.59 4.01
N VAL A 68 -5.30 -1.30 5.09
CA VAL A 68 -3.86 -1.57 5.15
C VAL A 68 -3.57 -3.06 5.00
N GLU A 69 -4.32 -3.94 5.67
CA GLU A 69 -4.12 -5.39 5.53
C GLU A 69 -4.46 -5.88 4.12
N LYS A 70 -5.54 -5.37 3.49
CA LYS A 70 -5.86 -5.69 2.08
C LYS A 70 -4.72 -5.30 1.13
N PHE A 71 -4.13 -4.11 1.31
CA PHE A 71 -2.98 -3.66 0.51
C PHE A 71 -1.74 -4.52 0.72
N LYS A 72 -1.52 -4.97 1.95
CA LYS A 72 -0.41 -5.86 2.29
C LYS A 72 -0.58 -7.23 1.65
N GLU A 73 -1.77 -7.82 1.71
CA GLU A 73 -2.09 -9.07 1.03
C GLU A 73 -1.89 -8.93 -0.49
N PHE A 74 -2.44 -7.89 -1.10
CA PHE A 74 -2.21 -7.58 -2.51
C PHE A 74 -0.73 -7.43 -2.86
N SER A 75 0.04 -6.74 -2.01
CA SER A 75 1.49 -6.60 -2.19
C SER A 75 2.21 -7.96 -2.16
N ASN A 76 1.82 -8.85 -1.24
CA ASN A 76 2.40 -10.19 -1.11
C ASN A 76 2.06 -11.10 -2.30
N LEU A 77 0.93 -10.87 -2.97
CA LEU A 77 0.54 -11.54 -4.22
C LEU A 77 1.34 -11.05 -5.46
N GLY A 78 2.29 -10.13 -5.29
CA GLY A 78 3.05 -9.53 -6.40
C GLY A 78 2.45 -8.22 -6.92
N GLY A 79 1.45 -7.64 -6.24
CA GLY A 79 0.79 -6.40 -6.67
C GLY A 79 1.72 -5.20 -6.82
N ARG A 80 2.87 -5.17 -6.11
CA ARG A 80 3.90 -4.13 -6.28
C ARG A 80 4.58 -4.20 -7.65
N GLU A 81 4.85 -5.41 -8.13
CA GLU A 81 5.45 -5.62 -9.45
C GLU A 81 4.46 -5.25 -10.56
N LEU A 82 3.20 -5.67 -10.40
CA LEU A 82 2.11 -5.26 -11.30
C LEU A 82 1.98 -3.73 -11.38
N ALA A 83 1.98 -3.03 -10.25
CA ALA A 83 1.90 -1.57 -10.22
C ALA A 83 3.07 -0.89 -10.94
N LYS A 84 4.28 -1.47 -10.87
CA LYS A 84 5.45 -0.98 -11.60
C LYS A 84 5.25 -1.13 -13.11
N VAL A 85 4.79 -2.30 -13.56
CA VAL A 85 4.50 -2.54 -14.99
C VAL A 85 3.44 -1.56 -15.50
N VAL A 86 2.35 -1.37 -14.75
CA VAL A 86 1.31 -0.39 -15.10
C VAL A 86 1.90 1.01 -15.23
N LYS A 87 2.77 1.42 -14.30
CA LYS A 87 3.45 2.71 -14.37
C LYS A 87 4.33 2.81 -15.62
N ASP A 88 5.14 1.80 -15.91
CA ASP A 88 6.04 1.77 -17.06
C ASP A 88 5.26 1.88 -18.39
N ILE A 89 4.07 1.26 -18.46
CA ILE A 89 3.12 1.41 -19.58
C ILE A 89 2.64 2.85 -19.70
N LEU A 90 2.14 3.44 -18.61
CA LEU A 90 1.63 4.82 -18.63
C LEU A 90 2.70 5.85 -19.02
N ASP A 91 3.92 5.69 -18.50
CA ASP A 91 5.06 6.57 -18.80
C ASP A 91 5.53 6.45 -20.27
N SER A 92 5.19 5.35 -20.96
CA SER A 92 5.63 5.04 -22.31
C SER A 92 4.52 5.10 -23.37
N ILE A 93 3.26 5.31 -22.96
CA ILE A 93 2.08 5.11 -23.81
C ILE A 93 2.12 5.91 -25.13
N ASP A 94 2.63 7.14 -25.08
CA ASP A 94 2.73 8.06 -26.22
C ASP A 94 3.82 7.67 -27.22
N LYS A 95 4.72 6.76 -26.83
CA LYS A 95 5.87 6.31 -27.64
C LYS A 95 5.61 4.96 -28.32
N LEU A 96 4.48 4.31 -28.02
CA LEU A 96 4.15 2.99 -28.55
C LEU A 96 3.58 3.10 -29.96
N SER A 97 3.96 2.17 -30.85
CA SER A 97 3.30 1.99 -32.14
C SER A 97 1.88 1.44 -31.96
N GLU A 98 1.05 1.53 -33.00
CA GLU A 98 -0.30 0.96 -32.95
C GLU A 98 -0.25 -0.57 -32.76
N GLU A 99 0.68 -1.28 -33.41
CA GLU A 99 0.83 -2.73 -33.20
C GLU A 99 1.20 -3.07 -31.74
N GLN A 100 2.04 -2.24 -31.10
CA GLN A 100 2.38 -2.42 -29.69
C GLN A 100 1.19 -2.17 -28.76
N LYS A 101 0.36 -1.17 -29.07
CA LYS A 101 -0.86 -0.88 -28.31
C LYS A 101 -1.88 -2.01 -28.44
N GLU A 102 -2.07 -2.54 -29.66
CA GLU A 102 -2.94 -3.69 -29.91
C GLU A 102 -2.48 -4.93 -29.14
N ALA A 103 -1.18 -5.23 -29.16
CA ALA A 103 -0.61 -6.33 -28.39
C ALA A 103 -0.81 -6.16 -26.88
N LEU A 104 -0.58 -4.96 -26.33
CA LEU A 104 -0.84 -4.68 -24.91
C LEU A 104 -2.32 -4.81 -24.56
N ALA A 105 -3.22 -4.32 -25.42
CA ALA A 105 -4.66 -4.43 -25.20
C ALA A 105 -5.11 -5.90 -25.12
N PHE A 106 -4.57 -6.76 -25.99
CA PHE A 106 -4.82 -8.19 -25.95
C PHE A 106 -4.34 -8.83 -24.64
N GLU A 107 -3.10 -8.56 -24.23
CA GLU A 107 -2.54 -9.12 -22.99
C GLU A 107 -3.28 -8.64 -21.73
N ILE A 108 -3.67 -7.36 -21.67
CA ILE A 108 -4.48 -6.80 -20.58
C ILE A 108 -5.84 -7.48 -20.51
N SER A 109 -6.49 -7.72 -21.66
CA SER A 109 -7.78 -8.41 -21.74
C SER A 109 -7.66 -9.84 -21.21
N GLU A 110 -6.66 -10.60 -21.68
CA GLU A 110 -6.45 -11.97 -21.26
C GLU A 110 -6.06 -12.09 -19.79
N PHE A 111 -5.23 -11.19 -19.28
CA PHE A 111 -4.95 -11.09 -17.84
C PHE A 111 -6.23 -10.84 -17.04
N THR A 112 -7.03 -9.85 -17.45
CA THR A 112 -8.29 -9.49 -16.76
C THR A 112 -9.25 -10.67 -16.75
N ARG A 113 -9.38 -11.38 -17.87
CA ARG A 113 -10.21 -12.58 -17.97
C ARG A 113 -9.76 -13.65 -16.97
N ARG A 114 -8.47 -13.98 -16.95
CA ARG A 114 -7.91 -14.98 -16.02
C ARG A 114 -8.11 -14.60 -14.55
N VAL A 115 -7.88 -13.33 -14.19
CA VAL A 115 -8.09 -12.85 -12.82
C VAL A 115 -9.56 -12.95 -12.43
N ARG A 116 -10.50 -12.59 -13.32
CA ARG A 116 -11.95 -12.71 -13.04
C ARG A 116 -12.36 -14.16 -12.78
N LEU A 117 -11.83 -15.12 -13.53
CA LEU A 117 -12.10 -16.55 -13.30
C LEU A 117 -11.63 -16.98 -11.90
N ILE A 118 -10.42 -16.58 -11.49
CA ILE A 118 -9.90 -16.85 -10.13
C ILE A 118 -10.82 -16.25 -9.06
N LEU A 119 -11.27 -15.01 -9.24
CA LEU A 119 -12.17 -14.34 -8.30
C LEU A 119 -13.55 -15.00 -8.20
N LEU A 120 -14.00 -15.68 -9.26
CA LEU A 120 -15.22 -16.49 -9.27
C LEU A 120 -15.02 -17.90 -8.67
N GLY A 121 -13.80 -18.22 -8.22
CA GLY A 121 -13.46 -19.52 -7.62
C GLY A 121 -12.97 -20.58 -8.62
N GLU A 122 -12.83 -20.23 -9.90
CA GLU A 122 -12.23 -21.12 -10.89
C GLU A 122 -10.70 -21.05 -10.78
N ILE A 123 -10.08 -22.13 -10.31
CA ILE A 123 -8.61 -22.23 -10.23
C ILE A 123 -8.10 -22.85 -11.53
N PRO A 124 -7.40 -22.10 -12.40
CA PRO A 124 -6.81 -22.67 -13.60
C PRO A 124 -5.79 -23.73 -13.19
N ARG A 125 -5.90 -24.95 -13.74
CA ARG A 125 -4.88 -25.99 -13.53
C ARG A 125 -3.53 -25.46 -14.02
N ARG A 126 -2.50 -25.55 -13.18
CA ARG A 126 -1.14 -25.23 -13.61
C ARG A 126 -0.63 -26.43 -14.43
N GLU A 127 0.00 -26.19 -15.56
CA GLU A 127 0.57 -27.24 -16.43
C GLU A 127 1.61 -28.15 -15.73
N LYS A 128 2.03 -27.82 -14.51
CA LYS A 128 2.90 -28.66 -13.67
C LYS A 128 2.19 -29.83 -12.97
N ASP A 129 0.86 -29.88 -12.99
CA ASP A 129 0.07 -30.94 -12.33
C ASP A 129 -0.25 -32.14 -13.26
N VAL A 130 0.44 -32.28 -14.41
CA VAL A 130 0.22 -33.34 -15.42
C VAL A 130 1.46 -34.23 -15.59
N ARG A 131 2.29 -34.37 -14.56
CA ARG A 131 3.38 -35.36 -14.54
C ARG A 131 3.28 -36.20 -13.27
N ASP A 132 2.36 -37.14 -13.31
CA ASP A 132 2.45 -38.44 -12.61
C ASP A 132 2.54 -39.53 -13.68
#